data_AF-A0A256Z077-F1
#
_entry.id   AF-A0A256Z077-F1
#
_cell.length_a   1.000
_cell.length_b   1.000
_cell.length_c   1.000
_cell.angle_alpha   90.00
_cell.angle_beta   90.00
_cell.angle_gamma   90.00
#
_symmetry.space_group_name_H-M   'P 1'
#
loop_
_entity.id
_entity.type
_entity.pdbx_description
1 polymer ?
#
loop_
_entity_poly.entity_id
_entity_poly.type
_entity_poly.pdbx_seq_one_letter_code
_entity_poly.pdbx_strand_id
1 'polypeptide(L)'
;MVGIRKSGEFVTPGEKLGVIEEFIPDFGTYVNEGSVRSKVVGSLLLDLTNRKVSVYPLTRRPSIPRVGSLVIGTVVGVQDSYHLSTKGLNLGVIYAFCSRCGGYLTLARQRRLRCSSCGHIERRKIASDYGKFIL
;
A
#
# COMPACT_ATOMS: atom_id res chain seq x y z
N MET A 1 29.88 7.71 13.65
CA MET A 1 30.09 6.54 12.77
C MET A 1 28.73 6.02 12.34
N VAL A 2 28.28 6.27 11.12
CA VAL A 2 27.04 5.67 10.60
C VAL A 2 27.42 4.30 10.09
N GLY A 3 27.08 3.26 10.84
CA GLY A 3 27.34 1.87 10.45
C GLY A 3 26.66 1.55 9.12
N ILE A 4 27.30 0.69 8.32
CA ILE A 4 26.74 0.18 7.07
C ILE A 4 25.44 -0.55 7.41
N ARG A 5 24.31 0.06 7.06
CA ARG A 5 22.98 -0.51 7.29
C ARG A 5 22.78 -1.72 6.42
N LYS A 6 22.14 -2.75 6.96
CA LYS A 6 21.86 -4.00 6.23
C LYS A 6 20.37 -4.10 5.92
N SER A 7 20.06 -4.72 4.79
CA SER A 7 18.67 -5.08 4.50
C SER A 7 18.14 -6.01 5.61
N GLY A 8 16.92 -5.78 6.06
CA GLY A 8 16.27 -6.46 7.18
C GLY A 8 16.32 -5.71 8.52
N GLU A 9 17.14 -4.66 8.62
CA GLU A 9 17.30 -3.87 9.84
C GLU A 9 16.01 -3.14 10.22
N PHE A 10 15.70 -3.11 11.53
CA PHE A 10 14.55 -2.38 12.06
C PHE A 10 14.85 -0.89 12.10
N VAL A 11 13.91 -0.08 11.64
CA VAL A 11 14.05 1.38 11.60
C VAL A 11 12.80 2.08 12.09
N THR A 12 12.99 3.31 12.55
CA THR A 12 11.97 4.20 13.12
C THR A 12 11.76 5.45 12.25
N PRO A 13 10.59 6.12 12.32
CA PRO A 13 10.35 7.36 11.58
C PRO A 13 11.39 8.44 11.88
N GLY A 14 11.85 9.14 10.85
CA GLY A 14 12.87 10.19 10.91
C GLY A 14 14.31 9.68 10.81
N GLU A 15 14.52 8.37 10.99
CA GLU A 15 15.84 7.74 10.94
C GLU A 15 16.48 7.86 9.55
N LYS A 16 17.77 8.27 9.51
CA LYS A 16 18.52 8.46 8.26
C LYS A 16 18.98 7.12 7.69
N LEU A 17 18.57 6.84 6.45
CA LEU A 17 18.82 5.59 5.75
C LEU A 17 19.96 5.71 4.73
N GLY A 18 20.17 6.91 4.19
CA GLY A 18 21.19 7.19 3.19
C GLY A 18 21.08 8.62 2.68
N VAL A 19 21.76 8.89 1.57
CA VAL A 19 21.70 10.17 0.84
C VAL A 19 21.17 9.94 -0.58
N ILE A 20 20.56 10.96 -1.17
CA ILE A 20 19.88 10.85 -2.47
C ILE A 20 20.85 10.55 -3.63
N GLU A 21 22.14 10.86 -3.45
CA GLU A 21 23.22 10.56 -4.38
C GLU A 21 23.57 9.06 -4.41
N GLU A 22 23.32 8.37 -3.30
CA GLU A 22 23.56 6.93 -3.18
C GLU A 22 22.31 6.14 -3.56
N PHE A 23 21.14 6.62 -3.15
CA PHE A 23 19.89 5.89 -3.20
C PHE A 23 18.68 6.69 -3.66
N ILE A 24 17.84 6.02 -4.43
CA ILE A 24 16.51 6.47 -4.83
C ILE A 24 15.52 6.14 -3.70
N PRO A 25 14.84 7.14 -3.13
CA PRO A 25 13.80 6.92 -2.13
C PRO A 25 12.61 6.18 -2.75
N ASP A 26 12.13 5.14 -2.07
CA ASP A 26 10.96 4.37 -2.47
C ASP A 26 10.01 4.17 -1.27
N PHE A 27 9.13 3.17 -1.32
CA PHE A 27 8.06 2.92 -0.37
C PHE A 27 8.51 3.06 1.09
N GLY A 28 7.76 3.84 1.87
CA GLY A 28 8.02 4.03 3.30
C GLY A 28 9.18 4.97 3.63
N THR A 29 9.71 5.70 2.65
CA THR A 29 10.76 6.72 2.84
C THR A 29 10.30 8.12 2.39
N TYR A 30 11.06 9.13 2.77
CA TYR A 30 10.95 10.50 2.27
C TYR A 30 12.33 11.16 2.24
N VAL A 31 12.47 12.27 1.53
CA VAL A 31 13.71 13.05 1.48
C VAL A 31 13.58 14.27 2.37
N ASN A 32 14.61 14.54 3.17
CA ASN A 32 14.78 15.79 3.88
C ASN A 32 16.25 16.20 3.84
N GLU A 33 16.54 17.41 3.37
CA GLU A 33 17.90 17.97 3.29
C GLU A 33 18.88 17.01 2.59
N GLY A 34 18.51 16.49 1.41
CA GLY A 34 19.34 15.54 0.64
C GLY A 34 19.52 14.16 1.28
N SER A 35 18.94 13.91 2.45
CA SER A 35 19.00 12.62 3.13
C SER A 35 17.69 11.84 2.96
N VAL A 36 17.80 10.56 2.58
CA VAL A 36 16.67 9.63 2.58
C VAL A 36 16.41 9.19 4.02
N ARG A 37 15.18 9.37 4.48
CA ARG A 37 14.74 9.07 5.85
C ARG A 37 13.54 8.15 5.87
N SER A 38 13.41 7.39 6.94
CA SER A 38 12.24 6.52 7.13
C SER A 38 10.99 7.32 7.47
N LYS A 39 9.88 7.07 6.77
CA LYS A 39 8.56 7.64 7.06
C LYS A 39 7.77 6.83 8.08
N VAL A 40 8.10 5.54 8.25
CA VAL A 40 7.31 4.57 9.02
C VAL A 40 8.19 3.69 9.89
N VAL A 41 7.62 3.06 10.92
CA VAL A 41 8.31 1.99 11.66
C VAL A 41 8.29 0.72 10.80
N GLY A 42 9.42 0.05 10.59
CA GLY A 42 9.46 -1.17 9.77
C GLY A 42 10.84 -1.76 9.55
N SER A 43 10.92 -2.71 8.61
CA SER A 43 12.16 -3.31 8.15
C SER A 43 12.67 -2.60 6.90
N LEU A 44 13.94 -2.22 6.92
CA LEU A 44 14.68 -1.64 5.81
C LEU A 44 14.89 -2.68 4.71
N LEU A 45 14.60 -2.31 3.46
CA LEU A 45 14.93 -3.10 2.27
C LEU A 45 15.82 -2.25 1.38
N LEU A 46 17.05 -2.73 1.16
CA LEU A 46 18.03 -2.11 0.28
C LEU A 46 18.11 -2.93 -1.01
N ASP A 47 17.63 -2.37 -2.11
CA ASP A 47 17.84 -2.92 -3.45
C ASP A 47 19.07 -2.23 -4.05
N LEU A 48 20.24 -2.84 -3.89
CA LEU A 48 21.50 -2.29 -4.37
C LEU A 48 21.58 -2.29 -5.91
N THR A 49 20.84 -3.17 -6.58
CA THR A 49 20.83 -3.28 -8.04
C THR A 49 20.14 -2.07 -8.65
N ASN A 50 18.97 -1.71 -8.11
CA ASN A 50 18.19 -0.54 -8.55
C ASN A 50 18.49 0.72 -7.72
N ARG A 51 19.44 0.63 -6.77
CA ARG A 51 19.74 1.66 -5.77
C ARG A 51 18.49 2.19 -5.05
N LYS A 52 17.52 1.32 -4.73
CA LYS A 52 16.29 1.74 -4.03
C LYS A 52 16.36 1.48 -2.54
N VAL A 53 15.85 2.42 -1.77
CA VAL A 53 15.69 2.29 -0.32
C VAL A 53 14.20 2.31 0.02
N SER A 54 13.72 1.23 0.63
CA SER A 54 12.34 1.12 1.09
C SER A 54 12.28 0.74 2.56
N VAL A 55 11.21 1.12 3.24
CA VAL A 55 10.88 0.65 4.59
C VAL A 55 9.51 0.00 4.57
N TYR A 56 9.47 -1.30 4.83
CA TYR A 56 8.24 -2.08 4.87
C TYR A 56 7.74 -2.17 6.32
N PRO A 57 6.56 -1.63 6.64
CA PRO A 57 6.05 -1.66 8.01
C PRO A 57 5.81 -3.09 8.45
N LEU A 58 6.23 -3.37 9.70
CA LEU A 58 5.90 -4.61 10.42
C LEU A 58 4.46 -4.59 10.97
N THR A 59 3.80 -3.44 10.89
CA THR A 59 2.41 -3.26 11.32
C THR A 59 1.42 -3.58 10.20
N ARG A 60 0.16 -3.79 10.59
CA ARG A 60 -0.92 -4.06 9.64
C ARG A 60 -1.10 -2.86 8.70
N ARG A 61 -0.80 -3.05 7.42
CA ARG A 61 -1.06 -2.02 6.40
C ARG A 61 -2.56 -1.71 6.34
N PRO A 62 -2.95 -0.42 6.37
CA PRO A 62 -4.33 -0.06 6.15
C PRO A 62 -4.70 -0.49 4.73
N SER A 63 -5.76 -1.29 4.64
CA SER A 63 -6.33 -1.63 3.35
C SER A 63 -7.02 -0.37 2.83
N ILE A 64 -6.66 0.06 1.62
CA ILE A 64 -7.21 1.24 0.96
C ILE A 64 -7.81 0.86 -0.40
N PRO A 65 -8.86 1.55 -0.86
CA PRO A 65 -9.30 1.47 -2.24
C PRO A 65 -8.20 1.98 -3.20
N ARG A 66 -8.24 1.50 -4.45
CA ARG A 66 -7.34 1.97 -5.53
C ARG A 66 -8.18 2.49 -6.68
N VAL A 67 -7.59 3.34 -7.51
CA VAL A 67 -8.19 3.80 -8.78
C VAL A 67 -8.67 2.59 -9.60
N GLY A 68 -9.84 2.73 -10.24
CA GLY A 68 -10.49 1.65 -10.99
C GLY A 68 -11.22 0.62 -10.11
N SER A 69 -11.32 0.83 -8.80
CA SER A 69 -12.20 0.02 -7.93
C SER A 69 -13.62 0.58 -7.95
N LEU A 70 -14.62 -0.29 -7.93
CA LEU A 70 -15.98 0.09 -7.54
C LEU A 70 -16.10 -0.01 -6.02
N VAL A 71 -16.59 1.04 -5.38
CA VAL A 71 -16.62 1.20 -3.91
C VAL A 71 -18.01 1.58 -3.46
N ILE A 72 -18.47 0.96 -2.39
CA ILE A 72 -19.63 1.42 -1.61
C ILE A 72 -19.13 2.12 -0.36
N GLY A 73 -19.68 3.31 -0.09
CA GLY A 73 -19.37 4.09 1.08
C GLY A 73 -20.54 5.00 1.48
N THR A 74 -20.49 5.52 2.69
CA THR A 74 -21.46 6.49 3.19
C THR A 74 -20.95 7.89 2.93
N VAL A 75 -21.79 8.77 2.36
CA VAL A 75 -21.45 10.19 2.20
C VAL A 75 -21.43 10.86 3.57
N VAL A 76 -20.31 11.47 3.94
CA VAL A 76 -20.16 12.20 5.20
C VAL A 76 -20.06 13.72 5.00
N GLY A 77 -19.92 14.17 3.75
CA GLY A 77 -19.84 15.57 3.39
C GLY A 77 -19.83 15.76 1.88
N VAL A 78 -20.20 16.97 1.45
CA VAL A 78 -20.37 17.33 0.03
C VAL A 78 -19.73 18.68 -0.33
N GLN A 79 -18.79 19.16 0.49
CA GLN A 79 -18.09 20.42 0.22
C GLN A 79 -17.01 20.19 -0.83
N ASP A 80 -17.16 20.84 -1.99
CA ASP A 80 -16.33 20.76 -3.20
C ASP A 80 -16.26 19.36 -3.87
N SER A 81 -16.45 18.29 -3.11
CA SER A 81 -16.47 16.90 -3.56
C SER A 81 -17.26 16.02 -2.59
N TYR A 82 -17.58 14.80 -3.01
CA TYR A 82 -18.20 13.80 -2.13
C TYR A 82 -17.14 13.17 -1.21
N HIS A 83 -17.25 13.45 0.08
CA HIS A 83 -16.43 12.80 1.10
C HIS A 83 -17.09 11.47 1.48
N LEU A 84 -16.40 10.35 1.20
CA LEU A 84 -16.92 9.01 1.46
C LEU A 84 -16.24 8.36 2.66
N SER A 85 -17.04 7.83 3.58
CA SER A 85 -16.61 6.94 4.65
C SER A 85 -16.80 5.49 4.26
N THR A 86 -15.78 4.68 4.52
CA THR A 86 -15.83 3.21 4.42
C THR A 86 -15.65 2.57 5.80
N LYS A 87 -16.05 3.28 6.86
CA LYS A 87 -16.06 2.76 8.24
C LYS A 87 -17.26 1.82 8.40
N GLY A 88 -17.09 0.57 7.99
CA GLY A 88 -18.09 -0.50 8.12
C GLY A 88 -17.58 -1.78 7.47
N LEU A 89 -18.08 -2.94 7.89
CA LEU A 89 -17.69 -4.23 7.30
C LEU A 89 -18.29 -4.44 5.90
N ASN A 90 -19.47 -3.87 5.66
CA ASN A 90 -20.18 -3.91 4.37
C ASN A 90 -19.82 -2.72 3.46
N LEU A 91 -18.85 -1.89 3.86
CA LEU A 91 -18.41 -0.73 3.10
C LEU A 91 -16.97 -0.94 2.64
N GLY A 92 -16.68 -0.49 1.43
CA GLY A 92 -15.39 -0.66 0.80
C GLY A 92 -15.50 -1.08 -0.66
N VAL A 93 -14.40 -1.61 -1.17
CA VAL A 93 -14.29 -2.13 -2.52
C VAL A 93 -15.19 -3.35 -2.67
N ILE A 94 -16.02 -3.34 -3.70
CA ILE A 94 -16.94 -4.43 -4.06
C ILE A 94 -16.55 -5.12 -5.37
N TYR A 95 -15.76 -4.44 -6.19
CA TYR A 95 -15.26 -4.92 -7.47
C TYR A 95 -13.94 -4.23 -7.82
N ALA A 96 -13.01 -4.95 -8.44
CA ALA A 96 -11.68 -4.42 -8.73
C ALA A 96 -10.92 -5.18 -9.83
N PHE A 97 -9.98 -4.48 -10.45
CA PHE A 97 -9.05 -5.01 -11.46
C PHE A 97 -7.63 -5.13 -10.91
N CYS A 98 -6.88 -6.11 -11.39
CA CYS A 98 -5.51 -6.38 -10.99
C CYS A 98 -4.59 -5.21 -11.37
N SER A 99 -3.81 -4.73 -10.41
CA SER A 99 -2.86 -3.63 -10.63
C SER A 99 -1.69 -3.97 -11.57
N ARG A 100 -1.49 -5.27 -11.87
CA ARG A 100 -0.41 -5.75 -12.75
C ARG A 100 -0.83 -5.91 -14.22
N CYS A 101 -2.01 -6.49 -14.47
CA CYS A 101 -2.42 -6.89 -15.83
C CYS A 101 -3.85 -6.47 -16.20
N GLY A 102 -4.57 -5.77 -15.33
CA GLY A 102 -5.95 -5.35 -15.58
C GLY A 102 -7.03 -6.44 -15.48
N GLY A 103 -6.66 -7.72 -15.29
CA GLY A 103 -7.63 -8.81 -15.14
C GLY A 103 -8.45 -8.75 -13.84
N TYR A 104 -9.63 -9.36 -13.82
CA TYR A 104 -10.53 -9.32 -12.66
C TYR A 104 -9.93 -9.99 -11.41
N LEU A 105 -10.15 -9.34 -10.27
CA LEU A 105 -9.76 -9.87 -8.97
C LEU A 105 -10.91 -10.67 -8.34
N THR A 106 -10.60 -11.86 -7.84
CA THR A 106 -11.53 -12.72 -7.11
C THR A 106 -11.11 -12.83 -5.64
N LEU A 107 -12.09 -13.00 -4.76
CA LEU A 107 -11.84 -13.13 -3.33
C LEU A 107 -11.21 -14.51 -3.03
N ALA A 108 -10.00 -14.49 -2.50
CA ALA A 108 -9.29 -15.68 -2.02
C ALA A 108 -9.37 -15.79 -0.48
N ARG A 109 -8.77 -16.84 0.10
CA ARG A 109 -8.69 -17.03 1.56
C ARG A 109 -8.05 -15.80 2.25
N GLN A 110 -8.45 -15.58 3.51
CA GLN A 110 -7.93 -14.49 4.36
C GLN A 110 -8.11 -13.07 3.78
N ARG A 111 -9.22 -12.80 3.09
CA ARG A 111 -9.54 -11.47 2.53
C ARG A 111 -8.47 -10.92 1.58
N ARG A 112 -7.77 -11.81 0.86
CA ARG A 112 -6.84 -11.44 -0.22
C ARG A 112 -7.58 -11.46 -1.55
N LEU A 113 -7.17 -10.61 -2.48
CA LEU A 113 -7.69 -10.58 -3.84
C LEU A 113 -6.68 -11.23 -4.78
N ARG A 114 -7.10 -12.24 -5.53
CA ARG A 114 -6.25 -12.94 -6.51
C ARG A 114 -6.74 -12.63 -7.92
N CYS A 115 -5.82 -12.28 -8.81
CA CYS A 115 -6.14 -12.09 -10.22
C CYS A 115 -6.44 -13.43 -10.89
N SER A 116 -7.57 -13.49 -11.58
CA SER A 116 -7.98 -14.64 -12.41
C SER A 116 -7.06 -14.86 -13.62
N SER A 117 -6.46 -13.80 -14.17
CA SER A 117 -5.64 -13.87 -15.39
C SER A 117 -4.15 -14.16 -15.13
N CYS A 118 -3.51 -13.46 -14.19
CA CYS A 118 -2.06 -13.58 -13.96
C CYS A 118 -1.68 -14.14 -12.58
N GLY A 119 -2.65 -14.45 -11.73
CA GLY A 119 -2.43 -14.98 -10.38
C GLY A 119 -1.89 -13.97 -9.37
N HIS A 120 -1.63 -12.71 -9.73
CA HIS A 120 -1.15 -11.68 -8.81
C HIS A 120 -2.09 -11.52 -7.60
N ILE A 121 -1.52 -11.50 -6.39
CA ILE A 121 -2.26 -11.39 -5.14
C ILE A 121 -2.04 -10.02 -4.53
N GLU A 122 -3.12 -9.31 -4.27
CA GLU A 122 -3.11 -7.99 -3.65
C GLU A 122 -4.17 -7.87 -2.54
N ARG A 123 -4.12 -6.76 -1.78
CA ARG A 123 -5.07 -6.44 -0.71
C ARG A 123 -5.71 -5.09 -0.98
N ARG A 124 -7.02 -4.99 -0.74
CA ARG A 124 -7.83 -3.76 -0.78
C ARG A 124 -8.81 -3.75 0.38
N LYS A 125 -9.38 -2.59 0.70
CA LYS A 125 -10.44 -2.48 1.71
C LYS A 125 -11.72 -3.09 1.18
N ILE A 126 -11.80 -4.41 1.15
CA ILE A 126 -12.97 -5.11 0.61
C ILE A 126 -14.17 -4.97 1.54
N ALA A 127 -15.34 -4.75 0.96
CA ALA A 127 -16.61 -4.96 1.63
C ALA A 127 -16.87 -6.47 1.82
N SER A 128 -17.75 -6.83 2.74
CA SER A 128 -18.12 -8.23 3.07
C SER A 128 -18.86 -8.95 1.93
N ASP A 129 -19.45 -8.19 1.03
CA ASP A 129 -20.25 -8.58 -0.13
C ASP A 129 -19.47 -8.48 -1.46
N TYR A 130 -18.14 -8.38 -1.41
CA TYR A 130 -17.29 -8.35 -2.60
C TYR A 130 -17.64 -9.48 -3.58
N GLY A 131 -17.92 -9.11 -4.84
CA GLY A 131 -18.29 -10.06 -5.90
C GLY A 131 -19.68 -10.69 -5.77
N LYS A 132 -20.51 -10.29 -4.80
CA LYS A 132 -21.90 -10.75 -4.64
C LYS A 132 -22.92 -9.79 -5.26
N PHE A 133 -22.48 -8.88 -6.12
CA PHE A 133 -23.36 -7.91 -6.75
C PHE A 133 -24.23 -8.60 -7.80
N ILE A 134 -25.54 -8.60 -7.53
CA ILE A 134 -26.57 -8.78 -8.54
C ILE A 134 -26.93 -7.35 -8.98
N LEU A 135 -26.59 -7.00 -10.22
CA LEU A 135 -27.18 -5.84 -10.91
C LEU A 135 -28.47 -6.31 -11.60
#